data_AF-A0A2V8DEE2-F1
#
_entry.id   AF-A0A2V8DEE2-F1
#
_cell.length_a   1.000
_cell.length_b   1.000
_cell.length_c   1.000
_cell.angle_alpha   90.00
_cell.angle_beta   90.00
_cell.angle_gamma   90.00
#
_symmetry.space_group_name_H-M   'P 1'
#
loop_
_entity.id
_entity.type
_entity.pdbx_description
1 polymer ?
#
loop_
_entity_poly.entity_id
_entity_poly.type
_entity_poly.pdbx_seq_one_letter_code
_entity_poly.pdbx_strand_id
1 'polypeptide(L)'
;VRDPKTPSQANNPPAQSSPYWGDEAIWTAQTTAHSFAMDGQARVWIAARIRPNATPPFCQQGSSHPSAMAFPITQNGRQMQLYDPKTKQVTTIDTCFGTHHLNFDNNGVLWFTG
;
A
#
# COMPACT_ATOMS: atom_id res chain seq x y z
N VAL A 1 -0.08 0.09 -10.61
CA VAL A 1 0.24 -1.00 -9.65
C VAL A 1 1.53 -1.68 -10.05
N ARG A 2 2.22 -2.42 -9.17
CA ARG A 2 3.40 -3.22 -9.52
C ARG A 2 3.00 -4.54 -10.17
N ASP A 3 1.98 -5.20 -9.63
CA ASP A 3 1.46 -6.46 -10.14
C ASP A 3 0.13 -6.22 -10.89
N PRO A 4 0.04 -6.53 -12.21
CA PRO A 4 -1.20 -6.41 -12.99
C PRO A 4 -2.37 -7.25 -12.46
N LYS A 5 -2.10 -8.32 -11.69
CA LYS A 5 -3.12 -9.17 -11.07
C LYS A 5 -3.75 -8.54 -9.83
N THR A 6 -3.30 -7.36 -9.41
CA THR A 6 -3.94 -6.62 -8.31
C THR A 6 -5.40 -6.35 -8.67
N PRO A 7 -6.39 -6.80 -7.87
CA PRO A 7 -7.78 -6.67 -8.25
C PRO A 7 -8.21 -5.20 -8.25
N SER A 8 -9.10 -4.86 -9.19
CA SER A 8 -9.74 -3.55 -9.22
C SER A 8 -10.73 -3.40 -8.07
N GLN A 9 -10.91 -2.18 -7.58
CA GLN A 9 -11.99 -1.87 -6.65
C GLN A 9 -13.39 -2.16 -7.25
N ALA A 10 -13.51 -2.18 -8.58
CA ALA A 10 -14.75 -2.54 -9.26
C ALA A 10 -15.15 -4.01 -9.03
N ASN A 11 -14.22 -4.87 -8.62
CA ASN A 11 -14.50 -6.26 -8.27
C ASN A 11 -15.27 -6.38 -6.93
N ASN A 12 -15.36 -5.29 -6.16
CA ASN A 12 -16.15 -5.20 -4.95
C ASN A 12 -17.31 -4.24 -5.21
N PRO A 13 -18.42 -4.71 -5.81
CA PRO A 13 -19.54 -3.86 -6.16
C PRO A 13 -20.16 -3.21 -4.90
N PRO A 14 -20.86 -2.06 -5.06
CA PRO A 14 -21.59 -1.43 -3.97
C PRO A 14 -22.52 -2.44 -3.28
N ALA A 15 -22.55 -2.41 -1.95
CA ALA A 15 -23.46 -3.28 -1.19
C ALA A 15 -24.94 -2.88 -1.37
N GLN A 16 -25.20 -1.64 -1.80
CA GLN A 16 -26.52 -1.08 -2.11
C GLN A 16 -26.39 -0.05 -3.23
N SER A 17 -27.48 0.21 -3.95
CA SER A 17 -27.52 1.17 -5.05
C SER A 17 -27.25 2.59 -4.56
N SER A 18 -26.39 3.31 -5.27
CA SER A 18 -26.16 4.75 -5.09
C SER A 18 -27.37 5.56 -5.55
N PRO A 19 -27.75 6.64 -4.84
CA PRO A 19 -28.79 7.56 -5.29
C PRO A 19 -28.44 8.33 -6.58
N TYR A 20 -27.16 8.35 -6.99
CA TYR A 20 -26.69 9.06 -8.18
C TYR A 20 -26.22 8.12 -9.30
N TRP A 21 -25.68 6.96 -8.94
CA TRP A 21 -25.02 6.03 -9.88
C TRP A 21 -25.68 4.65 -9.95
N GLY A 22 -26.76 4.42 -9.19
CA GLY A 22 -27.37 3.10 -9.11
C GLY A 22 -26.35 2.03 -8.68
N ASP A 23 -26.30 0.92 -9.41
CA ASP A 23 -25.36 -0.19 -9.14
C ASP A 23 -24.01 -0.04 -9.88
N GLU A 24 -23.74 1.12 -10.49
CA GLU A 24 -22.49 1.37 -11.20
C GLU A 24 -21.29 1.40 -10.24
N ALA A 25 -20.29 0.54 -10.51
CA ALA A 25 -19.03 0.53 -9.78
C ALA A 25 -18.10 1.66 -10.27
N ILE A 26 -18.29 2.87 -9.73
CA ILE A 26 -17.53 4.07 -10.12
C ILE A 26 -16.06 4.06 -9.67
N TRP A 27 -15.70 3.23 -8.69
CA TRP A 27 -14.32 3.07 -8.23
C TRP A 27 -13.64 1.92 -8.96
N THR A 28 -12.81 2.24 -9.95
CA THR A 28 -12.20 1.24 -10.85
C THR A 28 -10.69 1.05 -10.64
N ALA A 29 -10.08 1.81 -9.72
CA ALA A 29 -8.64 1.78 -9.51
C ALA A 29 -8.15 0.42 -8.98
N GLN A 30 -6.97 -0.02 -9.42
CA GLN A 30 -6.28 -1.18 -8.83
C GLN A 30 -5.37 -0.78 -7.65
N THR A 31 -5.00 0.51 -7.57
CA THR A 31 -4.23 1.07 -6.45
C THR A 31 -5.04 2.15 -5.76
N THR A 32 -4.81 2.31 -4.46
CA THR A 32 -5.29 3.46 -3.69
C THR A 32 -4.11 4.09 -3.01
N ALA A 33 -3.78 5.34 -3.39
CA ALA A 33 -2.86 6.18 -2.63
C ALA A 33 -3.67 6.87 -1.54
N HIS A 34 -3.23 6.76 -0.28
CA HIS A 34 -4.06 7.25 0.83
C HIS A 34 -3.34 8.27 1.72
N SER A 35 -2.23 7.88 2.35
CA SER A 35 -1.46 8.77 3.22
C SER A 35 -0.16 9.17 2.55
N PHE A 36 0.28 10.41 2.78
CA PHE A 36 1.45 11.01 2.17
C PHE A 36 2.30 11.66 3.26
N ALA A 37 3.61 11.40 3.24
CA ALA A 37 4.58 12.11 4.06
C ALA A 37 5.79 12.50 3.22
N MET A 38 6.30 13.71 3.41
CA MET A 38 7.50 14.18 2.72
C MET A 38 8.73 13.97 3.61
N ASP A 39 9.82 13.45 3.05
CA ASP A 39 11.08 13.36 3.77
C ASP A 39 11.93 14.63 3.61
N GLY A 40 13.04 14.71 4.35
CA GLY A 40 13.97 15.85 4.29
C GLY A 40 14.67 16.05 2.94
N GLN A 41 14.50 15.14 1.97
CA GLN A 41 15.01 15.26 0.60
C GLN A 41 13.92 15.68 -0.39
N ALA A 42 12.75 16.08 0.10
CA ALA A 42 11.56 16.42 -0.67
C ALA A 42 10.99 15.25 -1.50
N ARG A 43 11.23 13.99 -1.10
CA ARG A 43 10.58 12.82 -1.70
C ARG A 43 9.29 12.51 -0.96
N VAL A 44 8.30 12.00 -1.68
CA VAL A 44 6.96 11.72 -1.13
C VAL A 44 6.79 10.22 -0.90
N TRP A 45 6.61 9.85 0.35
CA TRP A 45 6.28 8.49 0.79
C TRP A 45 4.77 8.33 0.84
N ILE A 46 4.27 7.22 0.31
CA ILE A 46 2.84 7.01 0.06
C ILE A 46 2.44 5.63 0.56
N ALA A 47 1.44 5.55 1.45
CA ALA A 47 0.76 4.29 1.72
C ALA A 47 -0.11 3.93 0.52
N ALA A 48 0.22 2.84 -0.17
CA ALA A 48 -0.44 2.46 -1.39
C ALA A 48 -0.49 0.95 -1.62
N ARG A 49 -1.52 0.49 -2.33
CA ARG A 49 -1.62 -0.89 -2.78
C ARG A 49 -0.74 -1.11 -4.02
N ILE A 50 0.24 -2.00 -3.92
CA ILE A 50 1.15 -2.28 -5.05
C ILE A 50 0.95 -3.68 -5.64
N ARG A 51 0.34 -4.61 -4.90
CA ARG A 51 0.16 -6.02 -5.27
C ARG A 51 -1.16 -6.63 -4.71
N PRO A 52 -1.52 -7.87 -5.09
CA PRO A 52 -2.54 -8.65 -4.39
C PRO A 52 -2.27 -8.81 -2.88
N ASN A 53 -3.31 -9.19 -2.15
CA ASN A 53 -3.32 -9.17 -0.68
C ASN A 53 -2.29 -10.12 -0.06
N ALA A 54 -2.02 -11.25 -0.71
CA ALA A 54 -1.06 -12.25 -0.22
C ALA A 54 0.34 -11.63 -0.05
N THR A 55 0.92 -11.78 1.14
CA THR A 55 2.27 -11.30 1.45
C THR A 55 3.31 -12.09 0.64
N PRO A 56 4.46 -11.50 0.30
CA PRO A 56 5.48 -12.19 -0.48
C PRO A 56 6.12 -13.31 0.36
N PRO A 57 6.69 -14.36 -0.26
CA PRO A 57 7.24 -15.51 0.45
C PRO A 57 8.28 -15.15 1.53
N PHE A 58 9.08 -14.10 1.31
CA PHE A 58 10.08 -13.65 2.28
C PHE A 58 9.47 -13.00 3.54
N CYS A 59 8.19 -12.64 3.54
CA CYS A 59 7.47 -12.14 4.71
C CYS A 59 6.66 -13.22 5.44
N GLN A 60 6.66 -14.46 4.94
CA GLN A 60 5.85 -15.56 5.47
C GLN A 60 6.64 -16.46 6.40
N GLN A 61 5.91 -17.19 7.24
CA GLN A 61 6.46 -18.21 8.14
C GLN A 61 7.41 -19.17 7.39
N GLY A 62 8.56 -19.46 7.99
CA GLY A 62 9.59 -20.31 7.40
C GLY A 62 10.64 -19.55 6.58
N SER A 63 10.45 -18.26 6.32
CA SER A 63 11.52 -17.39 5.85
C SER A 63 12.51 -17.02 6.97
N SER A 64 13.76 -16.75 6.62
CA SER A 64 14.80 -16.21 7.51
C SER A 64 14.69 -14.69 7.72
N HIS A 65 13.70 -14.02 7.13
CA HIS A 65 13.51 -12.59 7.33
C HIS A 65 13.11 -12.28 8.79
N PRO A 66 13.74 -11.31 9.48
CA PRO A 66 13.46 -11.02 10.89
C PRO A 66 11.99 -10.78 11.20
N SER A 67 11.29 -10.00 10.37
CA SER A 67 9.84 -9.77 10.54
C SER A 67 9.01 -11.04 10.37
N ALA A 68 9.41 -11.95 9.49
CA ALA A 68 8.68 -13.20 9.26
C ALA A 68 8.89 -14.21 10.40
N MET A 69 10.06 -14.16 11.06
CA MET A 69 10.33 -14.95 12.27
C MET A 69 9.60 -14.39 13.49
N ALA A 70 9.50 -13.07 13.61
CA ALA A 70 8.88 -12.42 14.77
C ALA A 70 7.34 -12.35 14.66
N PHE A 71 6.83 -11.93 13.50
CA PHE A 71 5.40 -11.66 13.27
C PHE A 71 5.02 -12.03 11.82
N PRO A 72 4.96 -13.33 11.49
CA PRO A 72 4.54 -13.79 10.18
C PRO A 72 3.11 -13.36 9.89
N ILE A 73 2.90 -12.69 8.75
CA ILE A 73 1.56 -12.38 8.25
C ILE A 73 1.37 -12.96 6.86
N THR A 74 0.17 -13.47 6.59
CA THR A 74 -0.16 -14.11 5.30
C THR A 74 -0.79 -13.12 4.31
N GLN A 75 -1.25 -11.96 4.79
CA GLN A 75 -1.89 -10.94 3.96
C GLN A 75 -1.65 -9.50 4.48
N ASN A 76 -1.55 -8.54 3.56
CA ASN A 76 -1.65 -7.11 3.85
C ASN A 76 -2.22 -6.31 2.66
N GLY A 77 -3.09 -5.34 2.96
CA GLY A 77 -3.86 -4.63 1.94
C GLY A 77 -3.14 -3.45 1.28
N ARG A 78 -2.24 -2.78 2.02
CA ARG A 78 -1.42 -1.66 1.54
C ARG A 78 0.03 -1.83 1.97
N GLN A 79 0.90 -1.38 1.09
CA GLN A 79 2.35 -1.34 1.22
C GLN A 79 2.81 0.12 0.99
N MET A 80 3.98 0.33 0.40
CA MET A 80 4.56 1.65 0.24
C MET A 80 4.91 1.98 -1.22
N GLN A 81 4.82 3.26 -1.55
CA GLN A 81 5.46 3.85 -2.73
C GLN A 81 6.31 5.04 -2.30
N LEU A 82 7.37 5.29 -3.05
CA LEU A 82 8.22 6.47 -2.95
C LEU A 82 8.19 7.19 -4.29
N TYR A 83 7.72 8.42 -4.30
CA TYR A 83 7.80 9.31 -5.43
C TYR A 83 8.96 10.30 -5.25
N ASP A 84 9.86 10.35 -6.22
CA ASP A 84 10.92 11.34 -6.29
C ASP A 84 10.54 12.43 -7.33
N PRO A 85 10.21 13.66 -6.90
CA PRO A 85 9.85 14.74 -7.81
C PRO A 85 10.97 15.13 -8.79
N LYS A 86 12.25 14.92 -8.44
CA LYS A 86 13.39 15.30 -9.29
C LYS A 86 13.47 14.42 -10.54
N THR A 87 13.28 13.11 -10.34
CA THR A 87 13.33 12.11 -11.41
C THR A 87 11.96 11.75 -11.97
N LYS A 88 10.88 12.18 -11.30
CA LYS A 88 9.48 11.83 -11.55
C LYS A 88 9.22 10.31 -11.48
N GLN A 89 10.10 9.57 -10.80
CA GLN A 89 9.97 8.12 -10.68
C GLN A 89 9.14 7.75 -9.46
N VAL A 90 8.36 6.67 -9.61
CA VAL A 90 7.65 6.02 -8.52
C VAL A 90 8.31 4.66 -8.28
N THR A 91 8.88 4.47 -7.10
CA THR A 91 9.39 3.18 -6.64
C THR A 91 8.33 2.52 -5.75
N THR A 92 8.03 1.25 -5.98
CA THR A 92 7.11 0.47 -5.14
C THR A 92 7.89 -0.37 -4.14
N ILE A 93 7.51 -0.32 -2.87
CA ILE A 93 8.23 -0.95 -1.75
C ILE A 93 7.28 -1.94 -1.09
N ASP A 94 7.69 -3.21 -1.05
CA ASP A 94 6.94 -4.23 -0.31
C ASP A 94 7.19 -4.10 1.20
N THR A 95 6.23 -4.57 1.99
CA THR A 95 6.29 -4.52 3.45
C THR A 95 5.83 -5.86 4.01
N CYS A 96 6.47 -6.30 5.09
CA CYS A 96 6.05 -7.46 5.87
C CYS A 96 5.02 -7.11 6.96
N PHE A 97 4.37 -5.95 6.85
CA PHE A 97 3.33 -5.45 7.74
C PHE A 97 2.28 -4.71 6.91
N GLY A 98 1.08 -4.48 7.43
CA GLY A 98 0.10 -3.58 6.81
C GLY A 98 0.31 -2.14 7.25
N THR A 99 -0.07 -1.16 6.40
CA THR A 99 0.02 0.25 6.76
C THR A 99 -1.14 1.07 6.21
N HIS A 100 -1.47 2.17 6.87
CA HIS A 100 -2.54 3.09 6.47
C HIS A 100 -2.08 4.55 6.51
N HIS A 101 -1.57 5.00 7.65
CA HIS A 101 -0.99 6.33 7.81
C HIS A 101 0.52 6.23 8.07
N LEU A 102 1.23 7.25 7.63
CA LEU A 102 2.67 7.39 7.85
C LEU A 102 3.04 8.85 8.11
N ASN A 103 4.06 9.07 8.95
CA ASN A 103 4.61 10.39 9.21
C ASN A 103 6.08 10.30 9.60
N PHE A 104 6.85 11.34 9.27
CA PHE A 104 8.21 11.51 9.77
C PHE A 104 8.21 12.24 11.11
N ASP A 105 9.07 11.80 12.03
CA ASP A 105 9.45 12.61 13.19
C ASP A 105 10.60 13.57 12.86
N ASN A 106 10.99 14.37 13.84
CA ASN A 106 12.05 15.38 13.68
C ASN A 106 13.47 14.77 13.50
N ASN A 107 13.63 13.47 13.72
CA ASN A 107 14.89 12.74 13.49
C ASN A 107 14.91 12.05 12.12
N GLY A 108 13.86 12.23 11.29
CA GLY A 108 13.74 11.57 10.00
C GLY A 108 13.36 10.10 10.09
N VAL A 109 12.82 9.63 11.23
CA VAL A 109 12.27 8.28 11.35
C VAL A 109 10.86 8.27 10.77
N LEU A 110 10.61 7.34 9.84
CA LEU A 110 9.28 7.11 9.29
C LEU A 110 8.49 6.15 10.19
N TRP A 111 7.39 6.64 10.74
CA TRP A 111 6.47 5.88 11.57
C TRP A 111 5.26 5.45 10.76
N PHE A 112 4.75 4.25 11.04
CA PHE A 112 3.60 3.66 10.35
C PHE A 112 2.50 3.30 11.35
N THR A 113 1.24 3.42 10.93
CA THR A 113 0.08 2.92 11.67
C THR A 113 -0.91 2.28 10.71
N GLY A 114 -1.59 1.21 11.13
CA GLY A 114 -2.66 0.56 10.37
C GLY A 114 -2.75 -0.92 10.63
#